data_AF-A0A6I5VML4-F1
#
_entry.id   AF-A0A6I5VML4-F1
#
_cell.length_a   1.000
_cell.length_b   1.000
_cell.length_c   1.000
_cell.angle_alpha   90.00
_cell.angle_beta   90.00
_cell.angle_gamma   90.00
#
_symmetry.space_group_name_H-M   'P 1'
#
loop_
_entity.id
_entity.type
_entity.pdbx_description
1 polymer ?
#
loop_
_entity_poly.entity_id
_entity_poly.type
_entity_poly.pdbx_seq_one_letter_code
_entity_poly.pdbx_strand_id
1 'polypeptide(L)'
;MAENDAGRAARLAPWVRAMELSDQVFITGTTLTFEKIKQRRSDLPYPIDEVGLREARTPAEAVRIARSIAENYANLEPVMAPDGVDENWRISNMAKAVAETIERYHP
;
A
#
# COMPACT_ATOMS: atom_id res chain seq x y z
N MET A 1 -4.27 -6.22 -23.05
CA MET A 1 -3.02 -5.49 -23.33
C MET A 1 -2.28 -5.30 -22.02
N ALA A 2 -1.21 -6.07 -21.81
CA ALA A 2 -0.33 -5.93 -20.67
C ALA A 2 0.68 -4.80 -20.96
N GLU A 3 0.22 -3.55 -20.87
CA GLU A 3 1.13 -2.41 -20.93
C GLU A 3 1.77 -2.18 -19.55
N ASN A 4 3.10 -2.35 -19.52
CA ASN A 4 4.03 -1.76 -18.54
C ASN A 4 4.03 -2.26 -17.08
N ASP A 5 4.35 -3.54 -16.87
CA ASP A 5 4.98 -3.96 -15.60
C ASP A 5 6.47 -3.54 -15.53
N ALA A 6 7.14 -3.40 -16.68
CA ALA A 6 8.57 -3.08 -16.77
C ALA A 6 8.99 -1.72 -16.17
N GLY A 7 8.05 -0.81 -15.90
CA GLY A 7 8.32 0.53 -15.35
C GLY A 7 7.89 0.74 -13.89
N ARG A 8 7.40 -0.28 -13.18
CA ARG A 8 6.84 -0.10 -11.82
C ARG A 8 7.91 -0.07 -10.74
N ALA A 9 8.88 -0.98 -10.77
CA ALA A 9 10.06 -0.91 -9.92
C ALA A 9 10.86 0.40 -10.17
N ALA A 10 10.88 0.86 -11.43
CA ALA A 10 11.46 2.15 -11.83
C ALA A 10 10.69 3.38 -11.32
N ARG A 11 9.48 3.20 -10.78
CA ARG A 11 8.66 4.26 -10.16
C ARG A 11 8.70 4.25 -8.63
N LEU A 12 9.38 3.28 -8.00
CA LEU A 12 9.64 3.36 -6.56
C LEU A 12 10.40 4.63 -6.24
N ALA A 13 9.94 5.34 -5.21
CA ALA A 13 10.63 6.50 -4.70
C ALA A 13 12.10 6.18 -4.37
N PRO A 14 13.06 7.09 -4.63
CA PRO A 14 14.48 6.81 -4.45
C PRO A 14 14.86 6.35 -3.04
N TRP A 15 14.18 6.88 -2.01
CA TRP A 15 14.42 6.49 -0.62
C TRP A 15 14.00 5.04 -0.34
N VAL A 16 12.99 4.51 -1.03
CA VAL A 16 12.62 3.08 -0.93
C VAL A 16 13.74 2.21 -1.47
N ARG A 17 14.40 2.62 -2.55
CA ARG A 17 15.52 1.86 -3.15
C ARG A 17 16.75 1.76 -2.25
N ALA A 18 16.83 2.59 -1.21
CA ALA A 18 17.88 2.54 -0.21
C ALA A 18 17.56 1.61 0.99
N MET A 19 16.33 1.09 1.06
CA MET A 19 15.90 0.11 2.08
C MET A 19 16.33 -1.32 1.69
N GLU A 20 16.22 -2.29 2.61
CA GLU A 20 16.48 -3.69 2.30
C GLU A 20 15.57 -4.22 1.17
N LEU A 21 16.10 -5.11 0.33
CA LEU A 21 15.36 -5.63 -0.83
C LEU A 21 14.03 -6.30 -0.42
N SER A 22 13.99 -6.98 0.73
CA SER A 22 12.76 -7.57 1.27
C SER A 22 11.68 -6.51 1.53
N ASP A 23 12.07 -5.36 2.05
CA ASP A 23 11.14 -4.27 2.36
C ASP A 23 10.71 -3.52 1.09
N GLN A 24 11.61 -3.40 0.10
CA GLN A 24 11.26 -2.90 -1.23
C GLN A 24 10.19 -3.79 -1.90
N VAL A 25 10.38 -5.11 -1.86
CA VAL A 25 9.42 -6.09 -2.39
C VAL A 25 8.11 -6.02 -1.63
N PHE A 26 8.16 -5.91 -0.30
CA PHE A 26 6.96 -5.79 0.54
C PHE A 26 6.14 -4.54 0.21
N ILE A 27 6.76 -3.36 0.12
CA ILE A 27 6.08 -2.10 -0.24
C ILE A 27 5.49 -2.21 -1.65
N THR A 28 6.27 -2.71 -2.61
CA THR A 28 5.80 -2.90 -4.00
C THR A 28 4.62 -3.86 -4.06
N GLY A 29 4.72 -5.03 -3.42
CA GLY A 29 3.64 -6.01 -3.35
C GLY A 29 2.38 -5.48 -2.69
N THR A 30 2.53 -4.64 -1.67
CA THR A 30 1.41 -3.97 -1.00
C THR A 30 0.69 -3.00 -1.93
N THR A 31 1.42 -2.11 -2.62
CA THR A 31 0.81 -1.17 -3.58
C THR A 31 0.13 -1.88 -4.75
N LEU A 32 0.68 -3.00 -5.24
CA LEU A 32 0.02 -3.85 -6.24
C LEU A 32 -1.26 -4.51 -5.71
N THR A 33 -1.25 -4.91 -4.44
CA THR A 33 -2.43 -5.51 -3.80
C THR A 33 -3.54 -4.48 -3.69
N PHE A 34 -3.23 -3.24 -3.30
CA PHE A 34 -4.17 -2.13 -3.28
C PHE A 34 -4.73 -1.79 -4.67
N GLU A 35 -3.90 -1.76 -5.70
CA GLU A 35 -4.36 -1.57 -7.08
C GLU A 35 -5.38 -2.66 -7.49
N LYS A 36 -5.07 -3.93 -7.18
CA LYS A 36 -5.99 -5.05 -7.45
C LYS A 36 -7.27 -4.99 -6.63
N ILE A 37 -7.22 -4.47 -5.40
CA ILE A 37 -8.42 -4.23 -4.58
C ILE A 37 -9.30 -3.18 -5.23
N LYS A 38 -8.72 -2.03 -5.63
CA LYS A 38 -9.45 -0.96 -6.32
C LYS A 38 -10.10 -1.43 -7.62
N GLN A 39 -9.43 -2.29 -8.36
CA GLN A 39 -9.96 -2.85 -9.61
C GLN A 39 -11.17 -3.77 -9.39
N ARG A 40 -11.24 -4.49 -8.26
CA ARG A 40 -12.34 -5.41 -7.95
C ARG A 40 -13.46 -4.78 -7.11
N ARG A 41 -13.15 -3.79 -6.26
CA ARG A 41 -14.07 -3.14 -5.34
C ARG A 41 -14.37 -1.72 -5.81
N SER A 42 -15.50 -1.56 -6.48
CA SER A 42 -16.06 -0.24 -6.81
C SER A 42 -16.74 0.45 -5.63
N ASP A 43 -16.91 -0.27 -4.51
CA ASP A 43 -17.65 0.12 -3.31
C ASP A 43 -16.73 0.51 -2.14
N LEU A 44 -15.45 0.82 -2.42
CA LEU A 44 -14.51 1.26 -1.40
C LEU A 44 -15.00 2.55 -0.74
N PRO A 45 -15.17 2.58 0.61
CA PRO A 45 -15.68 3.76 1.30
C PRO A 45 -14.68 4.92 1.35
N TYR A 46 -13.38 4.60 1.23
CA TYR A 46 -12.29 5.58 1.23
C TYR A 46 -11.31 5.30 0.09
N PRO A 47 -10.76 6.33 -0.55
CA PRO A 47 -9.74 6.13 -1.58
C PRO A 47 -8.50 5.46 -0.98
N ILE A 48 -7.92 4.53 -1.75
CA ILE A 48 -6.60 3.99 -1.49
C ILE A 48 -5.64 4.68 -2.47
N ASP A 49 -4.64 5.39 -1.93
CA ASP A 49 -3.63 6.11 -2.72
C ASP A 49 -2.33 5.30 -2.81
N GLU A 50 -2.40 4.17 -3.52
CA GLU A 50 -1.26 3.29 -3.76
C GLU A 50 -0.15 3.92 -4.60
N VAL A 51 -0.53 4.87 -5.48
CA VAL A 51 0.42 5.63 -6.29
C VAL A 51 1.18 6.59 -5.39
N GLY A 52 0.47 7.34 -4.54
CA GLY A 52 1.08 8.21 -3.53
C GLY A 52 2.02 7.45 -2.60
N LEU A 53 1.68 6.23 -2.18
CA LEU A 53 2.59 5.38 -1.40
C LEU A 53 3.87 5.01 -2.15
N ARG A 54 3.75 4.62 -3.42
CA ARG A 54 4.88 4.18 -4.24
C ARG A 54 5.82 5.32 -4.63
N GLU A 55 5.24 6.49 -4.89
CA GLU A 55 5.89 7.62 -5.57
C GLU A 55 6.08 8.85 -4.65
N ALA A 56 5.75 8.73 -3.35
CA ALA A 56 5.93 9.78 -2.35
C ALA A 56 7.34 10.38 -2.39
N ARG A 57 7.42 11.70 -2.35
CA ARG A 57 8.71 12.42 -2.42
C ARG A 57 9.53 12.21 -1.17
N THR A 58 8.87 11.99 -0.03
CA THR A 58 9.50 11.84 1.28
C THR A 58 8.97 10.61 2.03
N PRO A 59 9.79 9.97 2.89
CA PRO A 59 9.32 8.90 3.77
C PRO A 59 8.14 9.35 4.65
N ALA A 60 8.20 10.56 5.21
CA ALA A 60 7.15 11.12 6.06
C ALA A 60 5.80 11.25 5.32
N GLU A 61 5.81 11.63 4.04
CA GLU A 61 4.62 11.66 3.21
C GLU A 61 4.03 10.26 3.01
N ALA A 62 4.87 9.27 2.68
CA ALA A 62 4.44 7.88 2.53
C ALA A 62 3.86 7.31 3.83
N VAL A 63 4.52 7.55 4.97
CA VAL A 63 4.03 7.15 6.30
C VAL A 63 2.67 7.77 6.58
N ARG A 64 2.49 9.08 6.34
CA ARG A 64 1.21 9.76 6.54
C ARG A 64 0.10 9.14 5.68
N ILE A 65 0.37 8.85 4.41
CA ILE A 65 -0.60 8.20 3.51
C ILE A 65 -0.94 6.79 4.03
N ALA A 66 0.08 6.00 4.39
CA ALA A 66 -0.08 4.65 4.89
C ALA A 66 -0.91 4.61 6.19
N ARG A 67 -0.61 5.50 7.14
CA ARG A 67 -1.37 5.64 8.39
C ARG A 67 -2.82 6.05 8.14
N SER A 68 -3.05 7.01 7.25
CA SER A 68 -4.41 7.44 6.87
C SER A 68 -5.23 6.29 6.28
N ILE A 69 -4.64 5.47 5.39
CA ILE A 69 -5.30 4.27 4.86
C ILE A 69 -5.58 3.27 6.00
N ALA A 70 -4.60 3.03 6.87
CA ALA A 70 -4.75 2.11 7.98
C ALA A 70 -5.93 2.49 8.89
N GLU A 71 -6.01 3.76 9.28
CA GLU A 71 -7.04 4.32 10.16
C GLU A 71 -8.43 4.30 9.52
N ASN A 72 -8.54 4.71 8.25
CA ASN A 72 -9.80 4.74 7.52
C ASN A 72 -10.46 3.35 7.41
N TYR A 73 -9.67 2.28 7.42
CA TYR A 73 -10.15 0.92 7.24
C TYR A 73 -10.18 0.07 8.53
N ALA A 74 -9.62 0.55 9.65
CA ALA A 74 -9.41 -0.26 10.87
C ALA A 74 -10.69 -0.76 11.55
N ASN A 75 -11.78 -0.01 11.45
CA ASN A 75 -13.03 -0.26 12.20
C ASN A 75 -14.26 -0.39 11.29
N LEU A 76 -14.04 -0.73 10.02
CA LEU A 76 -15.14 -0.98 9.09
C LEU A 76 -15.68 -2.39 9.26
N GLU A 77 -16.97 -2.55 8.93
CA GLU A 77 -17.60 -3.87 8.91
C GLU A 77 -16.84 -4.82 7.95
N PRO A 78 -16.68 -6.11 8.30
CA PRO A 78 -15.94 -7.05 7.48
C PRO A 78 -16.51 -7.19 6.07
N VAL A 79 -15.62 -7.19 5.06
CA VAL A 79 -16.00 -7.47 3.67
C VAL A 79 -15.15 -8.64 3.17
N MET A 80 -15.79 -9.79 3.02
CA MET A 80 -15.08 -11.01 2.64
C MET A 80 -14.63 -10.98 1.17
N ALA A 81 -13.32 -11.11 0.96
CA ALA A 81 -12.75 -11.31 -0.36
C ALA A 81 -12.94 -12.77 -0.84
N PRO A 82 -12.74 -13.06 -2.14
CA PRO A 82 -12.89 -14.42 -2.67
C PRO A 82 -12.00 -15.49 -2.02
N ASP A 83 -10.90 -15.08 -1.39
CA ASP A 83 -9.99 -15.96 -0.66
C ASP A 83 -10.37 -16.14 0.82
N GLY A 84 -11.55 -15.65 1.23
CA GLY A 84 -12.07 -15.85 2.58
C GLY A 84 -11.37 -15.01 3.65
N VAL A 85 -10.69 -13.93 3.26
CA VAL A 85 -10.10 -12.95 4.19
C VAL A 85 -10.91 -11.67 4.15
N ASP A 86 -11.06 -11.02 5.31
CA ASP A 86 -11.64 -9.69 5.39
C ASP A 86 -10.75 -8.66 4.68
N GLU A 87 -11.30 -8.07 3.62
CA GLU A 87 -10.64 -7.09 2.77
C GLU A 87 -10.39 -5.76 3.49
N ASN A 88 -11.31 -5.32 4.36
CA ASN A 88 -11.13 -4.07 5.10
C ASN A 88 -10.00 -4.23 6.14
N TRP A 89 -10.01 -5.34 6.88
CA TRP A 89 -8.90 -5.72 7.76
C TRP A 89 -7.57 -5.84 7.01
N ARG A 90 -7.57 -6.47 5.83
CA ARG A 90 -6.37 -6.59 4.97
C ARG A 90 -5.82 -5.22 4.59
N ILE A 91 -6.67 -4.33 4.07
CA ILE A 91 -6.27 -2.97 3.67
C ILE A 91 -5.64 -2.24 4.86
N SER A 92 -6.31 -2.28 6.00
CA SER A 92 -5.85 -1.61 7.21
C SER A 92 -4.47 -2.13 7.67
N ASN A 93 -4.31 -3.45 7.81
CA ASN A 93 -3.10 -4.04 8.33
C ASN A 93 -1.92 -3.94 7.36
N MET A 94 -2.15 -4.11 6.06
CA MET A 94 -1.08 -3.92 5.07
C MET A 94 -0.59 -2.48 5.06
N ALA A 95 -1.50 -1.49 5.13
CA ALA A 95 -1.13 -0.09 5.18
C ALA A 95 -0.36 0.24 6.48
N LYS A 96 -0.81 -0.29 7.62
CA LYS A 96 -0.12 -0.15 8.90
C LYS A 96 1.30 -0.72 8.84
N ALA A 97 1.46 -1.93 8.31
CA ALA A 97 2.75 -2.59 8.18
C ALA A 97 3.69 -1.85 7.21
N VAL A 98 3.16 -1.20 6.17
CA VAL A 98 3.95 -0.30 5.32
C VAL A 98 4.47 0.90 6.11
N ALA A 99 3.62 1.57 6.89
CA ALA A 99 4.05 2.70 7.72
C ALA A 99 5.17 2.29 8.69
N GLU A 100 4.97 1.20 9.43
CA GLU A 100 5.96 0.66 10.37
C GLU A 100 7.25 0.25 9.67
N THR A 101 7.16 -0.30 8.46
CA THR A 101 8.33 -0.66 7.65
C THR A 101 9.14 0.56 7.24
N ILE A 102 8.49 1.66 6.87
CA ILE A 102 9.18 2.90 6.48
C ILE A 102 9.82 3.56 7.72
N GLU A 103 9.08 3.65 8.82
CA GLU A 103 9.53 4.24 10.09
C GLU A 103 10.79 3.54 10.66
N ARG A 104 10.96 2.23 10.41
CA ARG A 104 12.21 1.52 10.80
C ARG A 104 13.48 2.12 10.18
N TYR A 105 13.39 2.72 9.00
CA TYR A 105 14.51 3.35 8.31
C TYR A 105 14.52 4.87 8.48
N HIS A 106 13.36 5.46 8.77
CA HIS A 106 13.11 6.90 8.80
C HIS A 106 12.21 7.26 10.01
N PRO A 107 12.76 7.24 11.23
CA PRO A 107 12.00 7.52 12.46
C PRO A 107 11.60 9.00 12.61
#